data_AF-A0A497MJQ8-F1
#
_entry.id   AF-A0A497MJQ8-F1
#
_cell.length_a   1.000
_cell.length_b   1.000
_cell.length_c   1.000
_cell.angle_alpha   90.00
_cell.angle_beta   90.00
_cell.angle_gamma   90.00
#
_symmetry.space_group_name_H-M   'P 1'
#
loop_
_entity.id
_entity.type
_entity.pdbx_description
1 polymer ?
#
loop_
_entity_poly.entity_id
_entity_poly.type
_entity_poly.pdbx_seq_one_letter_code
_entity_poly.pdbx_strand_id
1 'polypeptide(L)'
;MSGPSLEVIQACKGKIRGLSDLVTIAWKDIQASSFPSRARVKNLISNYRSLRKWMCEKFNEIGEQMPIPPSLPTGYVTKEELLSALQDILLGCEVAERGLNAFLKPLVEPELANRLDSIKEHLTRLEEQGVDLSVIKNLRKAVEEAEHAHYLASAMISSRVIRYIVDKIPGKKDEDKVRHLVETRIVSPKKKDEVEELMRAMRRSRNFLSHRIDLFPEAGDVLVLLGGALSLSKFLLVLKRK
;
A
#
# COMPACT_ATOMS: atom_id res chain seq x y z
N MET A 1 -9.53 -15.19 -0.46
CA MET A 1 -10.52 -14.10 -0.56
C MET A 1 -9.75 -12.83 -0.85
N SER A 2 -10.09 -12.09 -1.91
CA SER A 2 -9.49 -10.78 -2.16
C SER A 2 -9.92 -9.84 -1.03
N GLY A 3 -8.96 -9.20 -0.37
CA GLY A 3 -9.24 -8.20 0.67
C GLY A 3 -10.10 -7.04 0.15
N PRO A 4 -10.67 -6.23 1.05
CA PRO A 4 -11.43 -5.05 0.66
C PRO A 4 -10.57 -4.10 -0.17
N SER A 5 -11.13 -3.52 -1.23
CA SER A 5 -10.38 -2.60 -2.09
C SER A 5 -9.97 -1.33 -1.33
N LEU A 6 -8.88 -0.71 -1.77
CA LEU A 6 -8.38 0.54 -1.19
C LEU A 6 -9.47 1.63 -1.14
N GLU A 7 -10.25 1.75 -2.21
CA GLU A 7 -11.39 2.68 -2.30
C GLU A 7 -12.45 2.40 -1.22
N VAL A 8 -12.76 1.13 -0.96
CA VAL A 8 -13.72 0.74 0.10
C VAL A 8 -13.19 1.09 1.48
N ILE A 9 -11.90 0.85 1.74
CA ILE A 9 -11.26 1.19 3.02
C ILE A 9 -11.26 2.71 3.23
N GLN A 10 -10.90 3.49 2.21
CA GLN A 10 -10.89 4.95 2.26
C GLN A 10 -12.29 5.55 2.44
N ALA A 11 -13.27 5.08 1.68
CA ALA A 11 -14.66 5.52 1.81
C ALA A 11 -15.21 5.22 3.21
N CYS A 12 -14.85 4.07 3.78
CA CYS A 12 -15.23 3.71 5.14
C CYS A 12 -14.61 4.64 6.18
N LYS A 13 -13.29 4.93 6.08
CA LYS A 13 -12.62 5.93 6.93
C LYS A 13 -13.32 7.28 6.89
N GLY A 14 -13.73 7.73 5.71
CA GLY A 14 -14.49 8.98 5.55
C GLY A 14 -15.79 8.99 6.36
N LYS A 15 -16.56 7.90 6.32
CA LYS A 15 -17.81 7.76 7.10
C LYS A 15 -17.56 7.74 8.61
N ILE A 16 -16.53 7.02 9.07
CA ILE A 16 -16.15 6.96 10.49
C ILE A 16 -15.76 8.33 11.01
N ARG A 17 -14.93 9.08 10.26
CA ARG A 17 -14.52 10.44 10.63
C ARG A 17 -15.70 11.39 10.69
N GLY A 18 -16.55 11.40 9.66
CA GLY A 18 -17.75 12.24 9.66
C GLY A 18 -18.67 11.97 10.85
N LEU A 19 -18.84 10.69 11.24
CA LEU A 19 -19.60 10.36 12.44
C LEU A 19 -18.89 10.82 13.72
N SER A 20 -17.59 10.58 13.84
CA SER A 20 -16.76 11.01 14.98
C SER A 20 -16.83 12.53 15.21
N ASP A 21 -16.77 13.32 14.12
CA ASP A 21 -16.88 14.78 14.18
C ASP A 21 -18.25 15.21 14.71
N LEU A 22 -19.34 14.62 14.18
CA LEU A 22 -20.70 14.91 14.64
C LEU A 22 -20.92 14.58 16.12
N VAL A 23 -20.33 13.48 16.58
CA VAL A 23 -20.37 13.02 17.97
C VAL A 23 -19.57 13.96 18.87
N THR A 24 -18.40 14.39 18.42
CA THR A 24 -17.55 15.36 19.14
C THR A 24 -18.26 16.70 19.33
N ILE A 25 -18.98 17.18 18.31
CA ILE A 25 -19.79 18.40 18.41
C ILE A 25 -20.90 18.19 19.45
N ALA A 26 -21.66 17.09 19.36
CA ALA A 26 -22.74 16.80 20.30
C ALA A 26 -22.23 16.65 21.75
N TRP A 27 -21.04 16.06 21.94
CA TRP A 27 -20.37 15.96 23.23
C TRP A 27 -20.10 17.34 23.84
N LYS A 28 -19.50 18.25 23.05
CA LYS A 28 -19.18 19.62 23.47
C LYS A 28 -20.45 20.40 23.82
N ASP A 29 -21.52 20.24 23.04
CA ASP A 29 -22.82 20.86 23.32
C ASP A 29 -23.35 20.43 24.71
N ILE A 30 -23.37 19.12 24.99
CA ILE A 30 -23.80 18.57 26.30
C ILE A 30 -22.94 19.11 27.44
N GLN A 31 -21.61 19.14 27.25
CA GLN A 31 -20.70 19.64 28.27
C GLN A 31 -20.95 21.12 28.59
N ALA A 32 -21.18 21.95 27.57
CA ALA A 32 -21.50 23.38 27.70
C ALA A 32 -22.90 23.66 28.28
N SER A 33 -23.63 22.62 28.70
CA SER A 33 -25.03 22.71 29.17
C SER A 33 -26.02 23.23 28.10
N SER A 34 -25.57 23.31 26.86
CA SER A 34 -26.42 23.42 25.68
C SER A 34 -26.99 22.04 25.41
N PHE A 35 -28.15 21.69 25.96
CA PHE A 35 -28.74 20.37 25.74
C PHE A 35 -28.92 20.11 24.23
N PRO A 36 -28.13 19.23 23.58
CA PRO A 36 -28.55 18.75 22.27
C PRO A 36 -29.86 17.98 22.47
N SER A 37 -30.73 18.05 21.47
CA SER A 37 -31.97 17.30 21.55
C SER A 37 -31.66 15.81 21.74
N ARG A 38 -32.34 15.15 22.68
CA ARG A 38 -32.33 13.68 22.83
C ARG A 38 -32.50 12.97 21.48
N ALA A 39 -33.24 13.57 20.56
CA ALA A 39 -33.40 13.13 19.18
C ALA A 39 -32.07 13.09 18.41
N ARG A 40 -31.20 14.11 18.56
CA ARG A 40 -29.86 14.15 17.95
C ARG A 40 -28.99 13.00 18.44
N VAL A 41 -28.93 12.76 19.75
CA VAL A 41 -28.12 11.64 20.31
C VAL A 41 -28.68 10.28 19.86
N LYS A 42 -30.01 10.10 19.84
CA LYS A 42 -30.64 8.88 19.28
C LYS A 42 -30.27 8.66 17.82
N ASN A 43 -30.24 9.72 17.01
CA ASN A 43 -29.84 9.63 15.60
C ASN A 43 -28.37 9.18 15.47
N LEU A 44 -27.47 9.77 16.26
CA LEU A 44 -26.06 9.35 16.29
C LEU A 44 -25.88 7.88 16.67
N ILE A 45 -26.61 7.40 17.69
CA ILE A 45 -26.61 5.98 18.07
C ILE A 45 -27.08 5.09 16.91
N SER A 46 -28.15 5.49 16.22
CA SER A 46 -28.68 4.73 15.07
C SER A 46 -27.69 4.67 13.90
N ASN A 47 -27.06 5.80 13.58
CA ASN A 47 -26.04 5.88 12.52
C ASN A 47 -24.83 5.03 12.88
N TYR A 48 -24.37 5.11 14.13
CA TYR A 48 -23.28 4.28 14.63
C TYR A 48 -23.61 2.79 14.55
N ARG A 49 -24.80 2.36 15.01
CA ARG A 49 -25.21 0.94 14.96
C ARG A 49 -25.28 0.43 13.52
N SER A 50 -25.77 1.26 12.60
CA SER A 50 -25.80 0.93 11.17
C SER A 50 -24.39 0.80 10.59
N LEU A 51 -23.50 1.72 10.93
CA LEU A 51 -22.08 1.67 10.54
C LEU A 51 -21.39 0.44 11.11
N ARG A 52 -21.57 0.15 12.40
CA ARG A 52 -21.02 -1.04 13.07
C ARG A 52 -21.50 -2.33 12.42
N LYS A 53 -22.81 -2.45 12.14
CA LYS A 53 -23.36 -3.62 11.45
C LYS A 53 -22.67 -3.83 10.09
N TRP A 54 -22.55 -2.76 9.32
CA TRP A 54 -21.84 -2.81 8.04
C TRP A 54 -20.36 -3.17 8.21
N MET A 55 -19.69 -2.66 9.26
CA MET A 55 -18.32 -3.04 9.62
C MET A 55 -18.20 -4.52 9.95
N CYS A 56 -19.14 -5.10 10.71
CA CYS A 56 -19.15 -6.55 10.97
C CYS A 56 -19.29 -7.38 9.69
N GLU A 57 -20.02 -6.87 8.68
CA GLU A 57 -20.21 -7.57 7.40
C GLU A 57 -19.00 -7.48 6.47
N LYS A 58 -18.25 -6.36 6.50
CA LYS A 58 -17.14 -6.09 5.57
C LYS A 58 -15.76 -6.24 6.16
N PHE A 59 -15.64 -6.03 7.46
CA PHE A 59 -14.41 -6.01 8.24
C PHE A 59 -14.70 -6.67 9.61
N ASN A 60 -15.13 -7.94 9.59
CA ASN A 60 -15.67 -8.64 10.76
C ASN A 60 -14.83 -8.43 12.03
N GLU A 61 -13.52 -8.66 11.94
CA GLU A 61 -12.57 -8.50 13.05
C GLU A 61 -12.57 -7.07 13.63
N ILE A 62 -12.74 -6.04 12.80
CA ILE A 62 -12.82 -4.65 13.27
C ILE A 62 -14.20 -4.39 13.88
N GLY A 63 -15.26 -4.76 13.17
CA GLY A 63 -16.64 -4.47 13.58
C GLY A 63 -17.02 -5.12 14.91
N GLU A 64 -16.49 -6.30 15.21
CA GLU A 64 -16.71 -6.98 16.48
C GLU A 64 -16.07 -6.25 17.67
N GLN A 65 -14.92 -5.61 17.46
CA GLN A 65 -14.19 -4.85 18.49
C GLN A 65 -14.80 -3.46 18.76
N MET A 66 -15.69 -2.99 17.88
CA MET A 66 -16.44 -1.76 18.12
C MET A 66 -17.46 -1.98 19.25
N PRO A 67 -17.48 -1.16 20.32
CA PRO A 67 -18.43 -1.28 21.43
C PRO A 67 -19.88 -1.05 20.97
N ILE A 68 -20.84 -1.54 21.75
CA ILE A 68 -22.27 -1.34 21.50
C ILE A 68 -22.76 -0.26 22.47
N PRO A 69 -23.13 0.95 21.99
CA PRO A 69 -23.60 2.00 22.88
C PRO A 69 -24.93 1.62 23.52
N PRO A 70 -25.15 2.02 24.79
CA PRO A 70 -26.37 1.73 25.51
C PRO A 70 -27.59 2.34 24.80
N SER A 71 -28.73 1.65 24.91
CA SER A 71 -30.00 2.20 24.46
C SER A 71 -30.46 3.28 25.44
N LEU A 72 -30.83 4.45 24.92
CA LEU A 72 -31.34 5.52 25.77
C LEU A 72 -32.73 5.15 26.32
N PRO A 73 -33.00 5.36 27.62
CA PRO A 73 -34.31 5.14 28.22
C PRO A 73 -35.43 5.87 27.48
N THR A 74 -36.67 5.35 27.56
CA THR A 74 -37.87 6.01 27.00
C THR A 74 -38.27 7.26 27.78
N GLY A 75 -37.94 7.34 29.07
CA GLY A 75 -38.23 8.46 29.98
C GLY A 75 -37.19 9.59 30.00
N TYR A 76 -36.99 10.17 31.19
CA TYR A 76 -35.94 11.16 31.46
C TYR A 76 -34.57 10.53 31.21
N VAL A 77 -33.66 11.28 30.59
CA VAL A 77 -32.29 10.85 30.30
C VAL A 77 -31.35 11.84 30.94
N THR A 78 -30.41 11.35 31.74
CA THR A 78 -29.44 12.21 32.42
C THR A 78 -28.36 12.67 31.46
N LYS A 79 -27.65 13.74 31.84
CA LYS A 79 -26.49 14.23 31.10
C LYS A 79 -25.43 13.12 30.98
N GLU A 80 -25.22 12.40 32.06
CA GLU A 80 -24.24 11.32 32.20
C GLU A 80 -24.57 10.14 31.27
N GLU A 81 -25.84 9.77 31.14
CA GLU A 81 -26.28 8.72 30.21
C GLU A 81 -26.05 9.12 28.74
N LEU A 82 -26.30 10.38 28.39
CA LEU A 82 -26.01 10.87 27.03
C LEU A 82 -24.51 10.87 26.76
N LEU A 83 -23.69 11.35 27.71
CA LEU A 83 -22.25 11.37 27.57
C LEU A 83 -21.68 9.96 27.45
N SER A 84 -22.10 9.02 28.31
CA SER A 84 -21.67 7.62 28.24
C SER A 84 -21.96 7.01 26.86
N ALA A 85 -23.16 7.23 26.30
CA ALA A 85 -23.50 6.72 24.98
C ALA A 85 -22.63 7.33 23.86
N LEU A 86 -22.32 8.63 23.93
CA LEU A 86 -21.43 9.27 22.96
C LEU A 86 -19.97 8.78 23.12
N GLN A 87 -19.54 8.44 24.33
CA GLN A 87 -18.18 7.96 24.62
C GLN A 87 -17.94 6.61 23.94
N ASP A 88 -18.91 5.70 24.05
CA ASP A 88 -18.85 4.41 23.38
C ASP A 88 -18.79 4.57 21.85
N ILE A 89 -19.56 5.52 21.30
CA ILE A 89 -19.50 5.82 19.87
C ILE A 89 -18.11 6.34 19.47
N LEU A 90 -17.52 7.27 20.23
CA LEU A 90 -16.18 7.79 19.96
C LEU A 90 -15.12 6.67 20.02
N LEU A 91 -15.17 5.84 21.05
CA LEU A 91 -14.27 4.70 21.20
C LEU A 91 -14.40 3.73 20.02
N GLY A 92 -15.63 3.45 19.59
CA GLY A 92 -15.86 2.60 18.42
C GLY A 92 -15.38 3.17 17.11
N CYS A 93 -15.56 4.48 16.90
CA CYS A 93 -14.98 5.17 15.75
C CYS A 93 -13.45 5.09 15.77
N GLU A 94 -12.83 5.24 16.94
CA GLU A 94 -11.38 5.14 17.10
C GLU A 94 -10.85 3.72 16.81
N VAL A 95 -11.50 2.69 17.36
CA VAL A 95 -11.19 1.28 17.07
C VAL A 95 -11.27 1.00 15.58
N ALA A 96 -12.36 1.46 14.95
CA ALA A 96 -12.57 1.27 13.52
C ALA A 96 -11.51 1.98 12.68
N GLU A 97 -11.17 3.23 13.01
CA GLU A 97 -10.13 3.97 12.31
C GLU A 97 -8.75 3.31 12.47
N ARG A 98 -8.39 2.86 13.68
CA ARG A 98 -7.14 2.13 13.92
C ARG A 98 -7.06 0.83 13.11
N GLY A 99 -8.12 0.03 13.12
CA GLY A 99 -8.18 -1.21 12.33
C GLY A 99 -8.08 -0.96 10.83
N LEU A 100 -8.83 0.02 10.30
CA LEU A 100 -8.76 0.37 8.88
C LEU A 100 -7.40 0.94 8.48
N ASN A 101 -6.74 1.69 9.37
CA ASN A 101 -5.38 2.17 9.12
C ASN A 101 -4.36 1.02 9.05
N ALA A 102 -4.58 -0.09 9.75
CA ALA A 102 -3.71 -1.26 9.64
C ALA A 102 -3.74 -1.87 8.23
N PHE A 103 -4.90 -1.83 7.56
CA PHE A 103 -5.00 -2.22 6.14
C PHE A 103 -4.33 -1.23 5.18
N LEU A 104 -4.11 0.02 5.61
CA LEU A 104 -3.50 1.07 4.77
C LEU A 104 -2.00 1.25 5.02
N LYS A 105 -1.47 0.76 6.14
CA LYS A 105 -0.05 0.83 6.42
C LYS A 105 0.68 -0.18 5.54
N PRO A 106 1.84 0.19 4.96
CA PRO A 106 2.75 -0.79 4.40
C PRO A 106 3.02 -1.84 5.49
N LEU A 107 2.87 -3.11 5.17
CA LEU A 107 3.14 -4.23 6.08
C LEU A 107 4.66 -4.43 6.31
N VAL A 108 5.47 -3.46 5.89
CA VAL A 108 6.93 -3.54 5.81
C VAL A 108 7.60 -2.55 6.74
N GLU A 109 8.84 -2.86 7.11
CA GLU A 109 9.65 -2.03 7.98
C GLU A 109 9.92 -0.64 7.37
N PRO A 110 10.10 0.41 8.19
CA PRO A 110 10.29 1.78 7.71
C PRO A 110 11.47 1.94 6.73
N GLU A 111 12.55 1.19 6.91
CA GLU A 111 13.69 1.24 5.98
C GLU A 111 13.30 0.75 4.58
N LEU A 112 12.55 -0.35 4.49
CA LEU A 112 12.06 -0.86 3.21
C LEU A 112 11.07 0.12 2.58
N ALA A 113 10.14 0.66 3.37
CA ALA A 113 9.18 1.66 2.90
C ALA A 113 9.89 2.88 2.28
N ASN A 114 10.89 3.45 2.94
CA ASN A 114 11.66 4.58 2.43
C ASN A 114 12.39 4.26 1.10
N ARG A 115 12.93 3.03 0.96
CA ARG A 115 13.56 2.59 -0.29
C ARG A 115 12.53 2.44 -1.41
N LEU A 116 11.34 1.92 -1.11
CA LEU A 116 10.24 1.80 -2.06
C LEU A 116 9.71 3.18 -2.48
N ASP A 117 9.65 4.15 -1.58
CA ASP A 117 9.33 5.55 -1.90
C ASP A 117 10.33 6.16 -2.89
N SER A 118 11.63 5.98 -2.65
CA SER A 118 12.68 6.41 -3.58
C SER A 118 12.54 5.76 -4.97
N ILE A 119 12.15 4.48 -5.01
CA ILE A 119 11.87 3.76 -6.26
C ILE A 119 10.67 4.38 -6.99
N LYS A 120 9.59 4.74 -6.29
CA LYS A 120 8.42 5.41 -6.90
C LYS A 120 8.78 6.74 -7.53
N GLU A 121 9.58 7.57 -6.85
CA GLU A 121 10.07 8.83 -7.43
C GLU A 121 10.88 8.59 -8.72
N HIS A 122 11.75 7.57 -8.72
CA HIS A 122 12.50 7.19 -9.92
C HIS A 122 11.59 6.72 -11.06
N LEU A 123 10.52 5.99 -10.77
CA LEU A 123 9.54 5.57 -11.77
C LEU A 123 8.83 6.75 -12.42
N THR A 124 8.45 7.77 -11.65
CA THR A 124 7.85 9.00 -12.18
C THR A 124 8.79 9.70 -13.16
N ARG A 125 10.07 9.85 -12.81
CA ARG A 125 11.07 10.44 -13.72
C ARG A 125 11.26 9.62 -15.00
N LEU A 126 11.21 8.29 -14.90
CA LEU A 126 11.33 7.40 -16.06
C LEU A 126 10.12 7.50 -17.00
N GLU A 127 8.92 7.62 -16.44
CA GLU A 127 7.69 7.87 -17.19
C GLU A 127 7.79 9.18 -17.97
N GLU A 128 8.21 10.27 -17.31
CA GLU A 128 8.43 11.59 -17.94
C GLU A 128 9.50 11.55 -19.03
N GLN A 129 10.50 10.69 -18.90
CA GLN A 129 11.58 10.51 -19.89
C GLN A 129 11.18 9.62 -21.08
N GLY A 130 9.96 9.05 -21.08
CA GLY A 130 9.41 8.28 -22.19
C GLY A 130 9.70 6.77 -22.14
N VAL A 131 9.89 6.19 -20.94
CA VAL A 131 9.91 4.72 -20.82
C VAL A 131 8.54 4.16 -21.22
N ASP A 132 8.55 2.95 -21.79
CA ASP A 132 7.34 2.21 -22.15
C ASP A 132 6.35 2.16 -20.96
N LEU A 133 5.14 2.68 -21.16
CA LEU A 133 4.09 2.73 -20.11
C LEU A 133 3.76 1.34 -19.56
N SER A 134 3.91 0.27 -20.35
CA SER A 134 3.75 -1.09 -19.87
C SER A 134 4.82 -1.47 -18.84
N VAL A 135 6.07 -1.05 -19.05
CA VAL A 135 7.16 -1.23 -18.08
C VAL A 135 6.86 -0.45 -16.80
N ILE A 136 6.47 0.82 -16.91
CA ILE A 136 6.14 1.66 -15.75
C ILE A 136 4.98 1.06 -14.95
N LYS A 137 3.90 0.65 -15.61
CA LYS A 137 2.73 0.04 -14.96
C LYS A 137 3.10 -1.23 -14.19
N ASN A 138 3.94 -2.09 -14.79
CA ASN A 138 4.41 -3.30 -14.13
C ASN A 138 5.28 -2.99 -12.90
N LEU A 139 6.22 -2.06 -13.02
CA LEU A 139 7.09 -1.70 -11.90
C LEU A 139 6.33 -1.01 -10.76
N ARG A 140 5.36 -0.15 -11.07
CA ARG A 140 4.45 0.40 -10.04
C ARG A 140 3.68 -0.69 -9.31
N LYS A 141 3.16 -1.69 -10.04
CA LYS A 141 2.48 -2.82 -9.43
C LYS A 141 3.43 -3.66 -8.58
N ALA A 142 4.66 -3.90 -9.03
CA ALA A 142 5.66 -4.61 -8.24
C ALA A 142 6.00 -3.88 -6.93
N VAL A 143 6.08 -2.54 -6.96
CA VAL A 143 6.28 -1.74 -5.74
C VAL A 143 5.08 -1.84 -4.81
N GLU A 144 3.86 -1.70 -5.33
CA GLU A 144 2.62 -1.85 -4.54
C GLU A 144 2.58 -3.22 -3.84
N GLU A 145 2.90 -4.31 -4.54
CA GLU A 145 2.97 -5.64 -3.93
C GLU A 145 4.06 -5.70 -2.84
N ALA A 146 5.21 -5.05 -3.05
CA ALA A 146 6.27 -5.00 -2.04
C ALA A 146 5.85 -4.24 -0.78
N GLU A 147 5.10 -3.14 -0.90
CA GLU A 147 4.58 -2.36 0.24
C GLU A 147 3.63 -3.20 1.12
N HIS A 148 2.96 -4.18 0.54
CA HIS A 148 2.08 -5.12 1.24
C HIS A 148 2.80 -6.42 1.66
N ALA A 149 4.14 -6.43 1.66
CA ALA A 149 4.96 -7.60 1.96
C ALA A 149 4.69 -8.82 1.05
N HIS A 150 4.08 -8.63 -0.11
CA HIS A 150 3.88 -9.67 -1.11
C HIS A 150 5.14 -9.85 -1.97
N TYR A 151 6.24 -10.25 -1.33
CA TYR A 151 7.56 -10.29 -1.96
C TYR A 151 7.64 -11.20 -3.17
N LEU A 152 6.94 -12.34 -3.18
CA LEU A 152 6.90 -13.24 -4.32
C LEU A 152 6.26 -12.59 -5.54
N ALA A 153 5.11 -11.94 -5.36
CA ALA A 153 4.43 -11.24 -6.44
C ALA A 153 5.31 -10.11 -6.99
N SER A 154 5.89 -9.28 -6.12
CA SER A 154 6.82 -8.22 -6.49
C SER A 154 8.03 -8.74 -7.27
N ALA A 155 8.65 -9.81 -6.79
CA ALA A 155 9.80 -10.45 -7.41
C ALA A 155 9.45 -11.00 -8.80
N MET A 156 8.32 -11.70 -8.96
CA MET A 156 7.88 -12.26 -10.24
C MET A 156 7.59 -11.15 -11.27
N ILE A 157 6.88 -10.10 -10.87
CA ILE A 157 6.57 -8.97 -11.75
C ILE A 157 7.86 -8.25 -12.17
N SER A 158 8.74 -7.93 -11.22
CA SER A 158 10.03 -7.29 -11.50
C SER A 158 10.90 -8.16 -12.41
N SER A 159 10.93 -9.46 -12.16
CA SER A 159 11.68 -10.43 -12.98
C SER A 159 11.18 -10.46 -14.43
N ARG A 160 9.85 -10.41 -14.64
CA ARG A 160 9.27 -10.34 -15.98
C ARG A 160 9.71 -9.08 -16.72
N VAL A 161 9.73 -7.93 -16.04
CA VAL A 161 10.23 -6.66 -16.62
C VAL A 161 11.71 -6.77 -16.97
N ILE A 162 12.53 -7.29 -16.05
CA ILE A 162 13.96 -7.53 -16.31
C ILE A 162 14.12 -8.36 -17.58
N ARG A 163 13.43 -9.51 -17.68
CA ARG A 163 13.56 -10.38 -18.86
C ARG A 163 13.13 -9.72 -20.15
N TYR A 164 11.99 -9.03 -20.13
CA TYR A 164 11.51 -8.25 -21.28
C TYR A 164 12.55 -7.24 -21.79
N ILE A 165 13.26 -6.54 -20.90
CA ILE A 165 14.27 -5.56 -21.30
C ILE A 165 15.54 -6.25 -21.77
N VAL A 166 16.03 -7.24 -21.01
CA VAL A 166 17.26 -7.98 -21.32
C VAL A 166 17.18 -8.64 -22.70
N ASP A 167 16.02 -9.14 -23.10
CA ASP A 167 15.83 -9.79 -24.40
C ASP A 167 16.02 -8.83 -25.59
N LYS A 168 15.94 -7.51 -25.36
CA LYS A 168 16.21 -6.47 -26.37
C LYS A 168 17.68 -6.07 -26.48
N ILE A 169 18.52 -6.50 -25.54
CA ILE A 169 19.95 -6.17 -25.54
C ILE A 169 20.69 -7.17 -26.47
N PRO A 170 21.52 -6.70 -27.42
CA PRO A 170 22.35 -7.58 -28.24
C PRO A 170 23.23 -8.51 -27.41
N GLY A 171 23.28 -9.79 -27.78
CA GLY A 171 24.05 -10.83 -27.10
C GLY A 171 23.23 -12.08 -26.80
N LYS A 172 23.88 -13.25 -26.75
CA LYS A 172 23.22 -14.55 -26.51
C LYS A 172 23.11 -14.84 -25.01
N LYS A 173 24.19 -14.65 -24.26
CA LYS A 173 24.24 -14.86 -22.80
C LYS A 173 24.10 -13.54 -22.05
N ASP A 174 23.74 -13.60 -20.77
CA ASP A 174 23.65 -12.40 -19.93
C ASP A 174 24.99 -11.64 -19.89
N GLU A 175 26.11 -12.37 -19.84
CA GLU A 175 27.46 -11.79 -19.88
C GLU A 175 27.74 -11.03 -21.19
N ASP A 176 27.27 -11.54 -22.32
CA ASP A 176 27.44 -10.88 -23.63
C ASP A 176 26.64 -9.58 -23.69
N LYS A 177 25.42 -9.61 -23.14
CA LYS A 177 24.53 -8.45 -23.08
C LYS A 177 25.11 -7.36 -22.19
N VAL A 178 25.67 -7.72 -21.04
CA VAL A 178 26.34 -6.77 -20.15
C VAL A 178 27.61 -6.20 -20.81
N ARG A 179 28.40 -7.04 -21.49
CA ARG A 179 29.56 -6.57 -22.26
C ARG A 179 29.16 -5.54 -23.31
N HIS A 180 28.08 -5.80 -24.06
CA HIS A 180 27.54 -4.86 -25.04
C HIS A 180 27.16 -3.51 -24.41
N LEU A 181 26.51 -3.51 -23.24
CA LEU A 181 26.17 -2.26 -22.53
C LEU A 181 27.43 -1.46 -22.12
N VAL A 182 28.51 -2.14 -21.74
CA VAL A 182 29.78 -1.50 -21.37
C VAL A 182 30.50 -0.96 -22.61
N GLU A 183 30.59 -1.76 -23.68
CA GLU A 183 31.23 -1.37 -24.95
C GLU A 183 30.54 -0.16 -25.59
N THR A 184 29.21 -0.11 -25.51
CA THR A 184 28.41 1.02 -26.01
C THR A 184 28.35 2.23 -25.07
N ARG A 185 29.12 2.20 -23.97
CA ARG A 185 29.21 3.22 -22.91
C ARG A 185 27.88 3.58 -22.25
N ILE A 186 26.91 2.66 -22.28
CA ILE A 186 25.65 2.81 -21.54
C ILE A 186 25.90 2.55 -20.05
N VAL A 187 26.74 1.55 -19.76
CA VAL A 187 27.29 1.31 -18.42
C VAL A 187 28.75 1.71 -18.41
N SER A 188 29.17 2.44 -17.37
CA SER A 188 30.56 2.87 -17.25
C SER A 188 31.46 1.68 -16.91
N PRO A 189 32.56 1.43 -17.65
CA PRO A 189 33.51 0.35 -17.32
C PRO A 189 34.21 0.56 -15.97
N LYS A 190 34.20 1.78 -15.43
CA LYS A 190 34.76 2.09 -14.10
C LYS A 190 33.85 1.70 -12.95
N LYS A 191 32.56 1.41 -13.22
CA LYS A 191 31.57 1.06 -12.20
C LYS A 191 31.35 -0.45 -12.17
N LYS A 192 32.31 -1.16 -11.58
CA LYS A 192 32.23 -2.63 -11.43
C LYS A 192 31.02 -3.06 -10.60
N ASP A 193 30.68 -2.30 -9.56
CA ASP A 193 29.54 -2.59 -8.70
C ASP A 193 28.21 -2.59 -9.47
N GLU A 194 28.00 -1.60 -10.35
CA GLU A 194 26.79 -1.50 -11.19
C GLU A 194 26.67 -2.69 -12.17
N VAL A 195 27.80 -3.18 -12.68
CA VAL A 195 27.86 -4.37 -13.53
C VAL A 195 27.53 -5.64 -12.74
N GLU A 196 28.07 -5.78 -11.53
CA GLU A 196 27.80 -6.93 -10.67
C GLU A 196 26.34 -6.97 -10.19
N GLU A 197 25.79 -5.82 -9.79
CA GLU A 197 24.38 -5.68 -9.41
C GLU A 197 23.45 -6.04 -10.57
N LEU A 198 23.76 -5.58 -11.79
CA LEU A 198 23.00 -5.91 -12.98
C LEU A 198 23.00 -7.42 -13.26
N MET A 199 24.18 -8.03 -13.25
CA MET A 199 24.33 -9.49 -13.43
C MET A 199 23.58 -10.26 -12.34
N ARG A 200 23.64 -9.78 -11.09
CA ARG A 200 22.91 -10.38 -9.96
C ARG A 200 21.41 -10.33 -10.19
N ALA A 201 20.86 -9.19 -10.60
CA ALA A 201 19.44 -9.04 -10.91
C ALA A 201 19.00 -9.94 -12.08
N MET A 202 19.78 -10.00 -13.16
CA MET A 202 19.50 -10.87 -14.32
C MET A 202 19.48 -12.35 -13.92
N ARG A 203 20.46 -12.80 -13.11
CA ARG A 203 20.50 -14.18 -12.60
C ARG A 203 19.33 -14.48 -11.66
N ARG A 204 19.07 -13.60 -10.68
CA ARG A 204 17.95 -13.76 -9.74
C ARG A 204 16.60 -13.81 -10.47
N SER A 205 16.41 -12.98 -11.49
CA SER A 205 15.16 -12.97 -12.27
C SER A 205 14.84 -14.33 -12.91
N ARG A 206 15.86 -15.03 -13.42
CA ARG A 206 15.69 -16.39 -13.99
C ARG A 206 15.36 -17.41 -12.91
N ASN A 207 16.01 -17.29 -11.75
CA ASN A 207 15.75 -18.19 -10.62
C ASN A 207 14.29 -18.14 -10.18
N PHE A 208 13.72 -16.94 -10.02
CA PHE A 208 12.34 -16.77 -9.58
C PHE A 208 11.28 -17.06 -10.66
N LEU A 209 11.64 -17.02 -11.95
CA LEU A 209 10.68 -17.28 -13.02
C LEU A 209 10.62 -18.74 -13.45
N SER A 210 11.76 -19.44 -13.51
CA SER A 210 11.79 -20.73 -14.20
C SER A 210 12.77 -21.75 -13.65
N HIS A 211 13.76 -21.36 -12.84
CA HIS A 211 14.83 -22.30 -12.46
C HIS A 211 14.73 -22.86 -11.04
N ARG A 212 14.03 -22.19 -10.11
CA ARG A 212 14.02 -22.59 -8.69
C ARG A 212 12.65 -22.31 -8.04
N ILE A 213 11.81 -23.33 -7.99
CA ILE A 213 10.48 -23.27 -7.34
C ILE A 213 10.56 -23.26 -5.81
N ASP A 214 11.69 -23.66 -5.26
CA ASP A 214 11.98 -23.73 -3.82
C ASP A 214 12.41 -22.38 -3.24
N LEU A 215 12.61 -21.35 -4.07
CA LEU A 215 13.02 -20.03 -3.61
C LEU A 215 11.83 -19.13 -3.31
N PHE A 216 11.81 -18.62 -2.08
CA PHE A 216 10.89 -17.57 -1.65
C PHE A 216 11.69 -16.28 -1.46
N PRO A 217 11.34 -15.19 -2.17
CA PRO A 217 12.06 -13.94 -2.07
C PRO A 217 11.77 -13.24 -0.74
N GLU A 218 12.81 -12.65 -0.18
CA GLU A 218 12.73 -11.74 0.95
C GLU A 218 12.80 -10.27 0.50
N ALA A 219 12.65 -9.34 1.44
CA ALA A 219 12.74 -7.90 1.18
C ALA A 219 14.02 -7.51 0.41
N GLY A 220 15.17 -8.11 0.77
CA GLY A 220 16.44 -7.88 0.08
C GLY A 220 16.42 -8.32 -1.39
N ASP A 221 15.84 -9.48 -1.69
CA ASP A 221 15.71 -9.97 -3.06
C ASP A 221 14.80 -9.06 -3.90
N VAL A 222 13.71 -8.58 -3.31
CA VAL A 222 12.78 -7.63 -3.96
C VAL A 222 13.49 -6.33 -4.32
N LEU A 223 14.29 -5.78 -3.41
CA LEU A 223 15.06 -4.56 -3.68
C LEU A 223 16.09 -4.75 -4.79
N VAL A 224 16.77 -5.90 -4.82
CA VAL A 224 17.72 -6.24 -5.90
C VAL A 224 16.99 -6.31 -7.25
N LEU A 225 15.82 -6.94 -7.30
CA LEU A 225 15.05 -7.07 -8.54
C LEU A 225 14.44 -5.74 -8.99
N LEU A 226 13.83 -4.97 -8.11
CA LEU A 226 13.29 -3.65 -8.43
C LEU A 226 14.40 -2.68 -8.86
N GLY A 227 15.52 -2.65 -8.13
CA GLY A 227 16.69 -1.85 -8.49
C GLY A 227 17.27 -2.24 -9.85
N GLY A 228 17.44 -3.54 -10.10
CA GLY A 228 17.90 -4.04 -11.39
C GLY A 228 16.94 -3.71 -12.53
N ALA A 229 15.63 -3.83 -12.31
CA ALA A 229 14.61 -3.49 -13.31
C ALA A 229 14.59 -1.99 -13.63
N LEU A 230 14.76 -1.13 -12.62
CA LEU A 230 14.91 0.32 -12.79
C LEU A 230 16.15 0.67 -13.61
N SER A 231 17.31 0.10 -13.28
CA SER A 231 18.55 0.34 -14.02
C SER A 231 18.43 -0.10 -15.49
N LEU A 232 17.86 -1.28 -15.73
CA LEU A 232 17.58 -1.75 -17.08
C LEU A 232 16.59 -0.85 -17.83
N SER A 233 15.58 -0.31 -17.15
CA SER A 233 14.63 0.62 -17.76
C SER A 233 15.30 1.93 -18.18
N LYS A 234 16.28 2.43 -17.40
CA LYS A 234 17.14 3.56 -17.80
C LYS A 234 17.96 3.22 -19.04
N PHE A 235 18.55 2.03 -19.10
CA PHE A 235 19.34 1.61 -20.26
C PHE A 235 18.48 1.47 -21.52
N LEU A 236 17.24 1.01 -21.39
CA LEU A 236 16.29 0.93 -22.49
C LEU A 236 16.03 2.29 -23.14
N LEU A 237 15.94 3.37 -22.35
CA LEU A 237 15.81 4.74 -22.90
C LEU A 237 16.99 5.10 -23.79
N VAL A 238 18.21 4.78 -23.34
CA VAL A 238 19.43 5.11 -24.08
C VAL A 238 19.55 4.28 -25.36
N LEU A 239 19.16 3.00 -25.29
CA LEU A 239 19.14 2.10 -26.45
C LEU A 239 18.15 2.54 -27.52
N LYS A 240 16.97 3.05 -27.14
CA LYS A 240 15.95 3.54 -28.11
C LYS A 240 16.33 4.86 -28.80
N ARG A 241 17.26 5.63 -28.24
CA ARG A 241 17.70 6.92 -28.79
C ARG A 241 18.86 6.81 -29.77
N LYS A 242 19.47 5.62 -29.90
CA LYS A 242 20.50 5.30 -30.88
C LYS A 242 19.88 4.55 -32.06
#